data_AF-Q2GPC7-F1
#
_entry.id   AF-Q2GPC7-F1
#
_cell.length_a   1.000
_cell.length_b   1.000
_cell.length_c   1.000
_cell.angle_alpha   90.00
_cell.angle_beta   90.00
_cell.angle_gamma   90.00
#
_symmetry.space_group_name_H-M   'P 1'
#
loop_
_entity.id
_entity.type
_entity.pdbx_description
1 polymer ?
#
loop_
_entity_poly.entity_id
_entity_poly.type
_entity_poly.pdbx_seq_one_letter_code
_entity_poly.pdbx_strand_id
1 'polypeptide(L)'
;MAMCFAQRESSATIKAAPTPYEQTEPAKAQKIIEFDCRGLEFTEFLPEGEWLVDGIDSNTKFEGVELTEGEWFDYDEKAGEEVSIKDLKWDIVRA
;
A
#
# COMPACT_ATOMS: atom_id res chain seq x y z
N MET A 1 -30.38 -18.59 -29.76
CA MET A 1 -29.64 -17.56 -29.02
C MET A 1 -29.50 -18.05 -27.59
N ALA A 2 -28.40 -18.72 -27.26
CA ALA A 2 -28.09 -19.13 -25.89
C ALA A 2 -26.77 -18.47 -25.53
N MET A 3 -26.87 -17.22 -25.07
CA MET A 3 -25.74 -16.49 -24.52
C MET A 3 -25.65 -16.94 -23.07
N CYS A 4 -24.76 -17.91 -22.79
CA CYS A 4 -24.43 -18.30 -21.43
C CYS A 4 -23.69 -17.13 -20.79
N PHE A 5 -24.44 -16.25 -20.12
CA PHE A 5 -23.89 -15.21 -19.25
C PHE A 5 -23.33 -15.95 -18.04
N ALA A 6 -22.03 -16.27 -18.07
CA ALA A 6 -21.34 -16.79 -16.92
C ALA A 6 -21.37 -15.69 -15.84
N GLN A 7 -22.30 -15.82 -14.90
CA GLN A 7 -22.33 -15.05 -13.66
C GLN A 7 -21.08 -15.40 -12.86
N ARG A 8 -19.93 -14.83 -13.25
CA ARG A 8 -18.70 -14.90 -12.46
C ARG A 8 -18.76 -13.75 -11.46
N GLU A 9 -19.46 -13.99 -10.35
CA GLU A 9 -19.36 -13.13 -9.18
C GLU A 9 -17.91 -13.19 -8.68
N SER A 10 -17.20 -12.08 -8.86
CA SER A 10 -15.81 -11.93 -8.43
C SER A 10 -15.83 -11.08 -7.17
N SER A 11 -15.47 -11.66 -6.02
CA SER A 11 -15.45 -10.96 -4.74
C SER A 11 -14.02 -10.83 -4.24
N ALA A 12 -13.61 -9.60 -3.93
CA ALA A 12 -12.39 -9.31 -3.17
C ALA A 12 -12.81 -8.82 -1.78
N THR A 13 -12.27 -9.43 -0.72
CA THR A 13 -12.52 -9.00 0.65
C THR A 13 -11.20 -8.89 1.39
N ILE A 14 -11.02 -7.79 2.11
CA ILE A 14 -9.84 -7.58 2.95
C ILE A 14 -9.97 -8.52 4.15
N LYS A 15 -9.06 -9.49 4.29
CA LYS A 15 -9.13 -10.50 5.37
C LYS A 15 -8.82 -9.93 6.74
N ALA A 16 -7.88 -8.98 6.79
CA ALA A 16 -7.36 -8.40 8.01
C ALA A 16 -7.10 -6.90 7.81
N ALA A 17 -7.12 -6.14 8.90
CA ALA A 17 -6.80 -4.72 8.86
C ALA A 17 -5.39 -4.50 8.24
N PRO A 18 -5.22 -3.45 7.42
CA PRO A 18 -3.91 -3.11 6.88
C PRO A 18 -2.93 -2.85 8.04
N THR A 19 -1.75 -3.44 7.92
CA THR A 19 -0.65 -3.28 8.87
C THR A 19 0.27 -2.19 8.35
N PRO A 20 0.69 -1.23 9.19
CA PRO A 20 1.64 -0.20 8.78
C PRO A 20 2.97 -0.82 8.36
N TYR A 21 3.62 -0.22 7.37
CA TYR A 21 4.99 -0.57 6.99
C TYR A 21 5.96 0.04 7.99
N GLU A 22 6.76 -0.79 8.66
CA GLU A 22 7.78 -0.32 9.59
C GLU A 22 9.12 -0.22 8.88
N GLN A 23 9.74 0.98 8.88
CA GLN A 23 11.09 1.14 8.33
C GLN A 23 12.05 0.23 9.08
N THR A 24 12.77 -0.59 8.31
CA THR A 24 13.82 -1.47 8.82
C THR A 24 15.07 -1.25 8.01
N GLU A 25 16.23 -1.32 8.65
CA GLU A 25 17.54 -1.26 7.98
C GLU A 25 18.20 -2.64 8.08
N PRO A 26 18.35 -3.38 6.96
CA PRO A 26 18.00 -3.04 5.57
C PRO A 26 16.48 -3.14 5.29
N ALA A 27 16.01 -2.40 4.28
CA ALA A 27 14.62 -2.44 3.83
C ALA A 27 14.22 -3.87 3.43
N LYS A 28 13.10 -4.34 3.98
CA LYS A 28 12.55 -5.68 3.71
C LYS A 28 11.15 -5.55 3.15
N ALA A 29 10.79 -6.50 2.28
CA ALA A 29 9.42 -6.67 1.87
C ALA A 29 8.59 -7.10 3.10
N GLN A 30 7.51 -6.38 3.36
CA GLN A 30 6.60 -6.64 4.47
C GLN A 30 5.18 -6.79 3.93
N LYS A 31 4.43 -7.69 4.56
CA LYS A 31 3.04 -7.93 4.22
C LYS A 31 2.17 -6.86 4.89
N ILE A 32 1.75 -5.86 4.13
CA ILE A 32 0.92 -4.77 4.66
C ILE A 32 -0.58 -5.05 4.57
N ILE A 33 -1.03 -5.85 3.60
CA ILE A 33 -2.46 -6.12 3.38
C ILE A 33 -2.67 -7.54 2.85
N GLU A 34 -3.80 -8.14 3.20
CA GLU A 34 -4.22 -9.44 2.70
C GLU A 34 -5.63 -9.39 2.11
N PHE A 35 -5.76 -9.85 0.87
CA PHE A 35 -7.03 -9.93 0.16
C PHE A 35 -7.45 -11.39 -0.05
N ASP A 36 -8.68 -11.76 0.34
CA ASP A 36 -9.36 -12.97 -0.13
C ASP A 36 -10.00 -12.66 -1.47
N CYS A 37 -9.50 -13.27 -2.53
CA CYS A 37 -10.02 -13.08 -3.88
C CYS A 37 -10.55 -14.39 -4.42
N ARG A 38 -11.81 -14.37 -4.86
CA ARG A 38 -12.48 -15.53 -5.43
C ARG A 38 -12.89 -15.22 -6.85
N GLY A 39 -12.30 -15.93 -7.80
CA GLY A 39 -12.60 -15.77 -9.23
C GLY A 39 -11.92 -14.56 -9.90
N LEU A 40 -10.96 -13.91 -9.22
CA LEU A 40 -10.19 -12.78 -9.74
C LEU A 40 -8.70 -12.88 -9.35
N GLU A 41 -7.83 -12.41 -10.25
CA GLU A 41 -6.37 -12.39 -10.07
C GLU A 41 -5.91 -10.94 -10.13
N PHE A 42 -5.16 -10.48 -9.12
CA PHE A 42 -4.54 -9.16 -9.18
C PHE A 42 -3.31 -9.21 -10.08
N THR A 43 -3.24 -8.24 -10.99
CA THR A 43 -2.12 -8.08 -11.93
C THR A 43 -1.18 -6.97 -11.49
N GLU A 44 -1.72 -5.93 -10.86
CA GLU A 44 -1.00 -4.72 -10.47
C GLU A 44 -1.65 -4.10 -9.23
N PHE A 45 -0.84 -3.44 -8.42
CA PHE A 45 -1.29 -2.67 -7.27
C PHE A 45 -0.88 -1.21 -7.49
N LEU A 46 -1.87 -0.32 -7.46
CA LEU A 46 -1.66 1.12 -7.56
C LEU A 46 -1.94 1.71 -6.16
N PRO A 47 -0.95 2.35 -5.51
CA PRO A 47 -1.13 2.98 -4.21
C PRO A 47 -1.85 4.34 -4.35
N GLU A 48 -2.94 4.37 -5.11
CA GLU A 48 -3.75 5.58 -5.31
C GLU A 48 -4.54 5.91 -4.04
N GLY A 49 -4.55 7.18 -3.67
CA GLY A 49 -5.28 7.69 -2.53
C GLY A 49 -4.39 8.38 -1.50
N GLU A 50 -5.02 8.75 -0.39
CA GLU A 50 -4.38 9.46 0.71
C GLU A 50 -3.76 8.47 1.69
N TRP A 51 -2.43 8.46 1.76
CA TRP A 51 -1.69 7.69 2.74
C TRP A 51 -1.43 8.52 3.99
N LEU A 52 -1.31 7.81 5.12
CA LEU A 52 -0.87 8.37 6.38
C LEU A 52 0.54 7.86 6.67
N VAL A 53 1.46 8.78 6.90
CA VAL A 53 2.85 8.48 7.22
C VAL A 53 3.18 9.07 8.58
N ASP A 54 3.82 8.28 9.44
CA ASP A 54 4.31 8.72 10.74
C ASP A 54 5.83 8.89 10.69
N GLY A 55 6.33 10.08 11.05
CA GLY A 55 7.75 10.36 11.22
C GLY A 55 8.36 9.49 12.31
N ILE A 56 9.53 8.91 12.02
CA ILE A 56 10.15 7.86 12.85
C ILE A 56 10.59 8.39 14.21
N ASP A 57 11.21 9.57 14.23
CA ASP A 57 11.77 10.17 15.44
C ASP A 57 10.80 11.13 16.14
N SER A 58 10.09 11.94 15.34
CA SER A 58 9.21 13.02 15.80
C SER A 58 7.76 12.58 16.08
N ASN A 59 7.33 11.44 15.54
CA ASN A 59 5.94 11.05 15.43
C ASN A 59 5.04 12.11 14.75
N THR A 60 5.62 12.92 13.85
CA THR A 60 4.86 13.84 12.99
C THR A 60 3.99 13.03 12.05
N LYS A 61 2.69 13.35 12.00
CA LYS A 61 1.74 12.70 11.11
C LYS A 61 1.63 13.49 9.83
N PHE A 62 1.95 12.86 8.71
CA PHE A 62 1.73 13.38 7.38
C PHE A 62 0.46 12.73 6.83
N GLU A 63 -0.59 13.52 6.65
CA GLU A 63 -1.88 13.09 6.10
C GLU A 63 -1.98 13.56 4.63
N GLY A 64 -2.67 12.78 3.78
CA GLY A 64 -2.80 13.13 2.37
C GLY A 64 -1.54 12.86 1.54
N VAL A 65 -0.70 11.92 1.98
CA VAL A 65 0.51 11.53 1.26
C VAL A 65 0.14 10.74 0.01
N GLU A 66 0.56 11.21 -1.15
CA GLU A 66 0.32 10.52 -2.41
C GLU A 66 1.59 9.76 -2.83
N LEU A 67 1.47 8.43 -3.01
CA LEU A 67 2.59 7.54 -3.37
C LEU A 67 2.46 6.98 -4.80
N THR A 68 1.57 7.56 -5.60
CA THR A 68 1.26 7.18 -6.99
C THR A 68 2.48 7.31 -7.90
N GLU A 69 3.33 8.31 -7.67
CA GLU A 69 4.57 8.55 -8.42
C GLU A 69 5.72 7.61 -8.01
N GLY A 70 5.54 6.82 -6.94
CA GLY A 70 6.56 5.91 -6.41
C GLY A 70 7.67 6.59 -5.59
N GLU A 71 7.60 7.90 -5.42
CA GLU A 71 8.47 8.69 -4.56
C GLU A 71 7.67 9.80 -3.88
N TRP A 72 8.03 10.12 -2.65
CA TRP A 72 7.46 11.22 -1.88
C TRP A 72 8.52 11.87 -1.01
N PHE A 73 8.42 13.19 -0.86
CA PHE A 73 9.41 14.00 -0.14
C PHE A 73 8.67 15.04 0.69
N ASP A 74 9.10 15.19 1.93
CA ASP A 74 8.58 16.21 2.83
C ASP A 74 9.65 16.59 3.86
N TYR A 75 9.35 17.59 4.67
CA TYR A 75 10.25 18.09 5.68
C TYR A 75 9.59 18.02 7.04
N ASP A 76 10.21 17.26 7.95
CA ASP A 76 9.72 17.16 9.31
C ASP A 76 10.24 18.34 10.13
N GLU A 77 9.41 19.38 10.29
CA GLU A 77 9.78 20.55 11.09
C GLU A 77 10.04 20.21 12.57
N LYS A 78 9.49 19.11 13.09
CA LYS A 78 9.71 18.71 14.49
C LYS A 78 11.03 17.98 14.69
N ALA A 79 11.41 17.11 13.75
CA ALA A 79 12.72 16.46 13.75
C ALA A 79 13.82 17.40 13.25
N GLY A 80 13.46 18.38 12.41
CA GLY A 80 14.40 19.23 11.70
C GLY A 80 15.16 18.48 10.60
N GLU A 81 14.54 17.45 10.02
CA GLU A 81 15.16 16.56 9.03
C GLU A 81 14.25 16.38 7.80
N GLU A 82 14.85 16.12 6.65
CA GLU A 82 14.12 15.76 5.43
C GLU A 82 13.67 14.30 5.52
N VAL A 83 12.38 14.06 5.31
CA VAL A 83 11.81 12.71 5.24
C VAL A 83 11.46 12.42 3.79
N SER A 84 11.80 11.23 3.32
CA SER A 84 11.45 10.82 1.97
C SER A 84 11.16 9.33 1.90
N ILE A 85 10.21 8.98 1.05
CA ILE A 85 9.88 7.62 0.68
C ILE A 85 10.30 7.47 -0.78
N LYS A 86 11.23 6.55 -1.04
CA LYS A 86 11.79 6.29 -2.38
C LYS A 86 11.77 4.81 -2.66
N ASP A 87 11.95 4.46 -3.93
CA ASP A 87 12.03 3.06 -4.38
C ASP A 87 10.81 2.22 -3.94
N LEU A 88 9.60 2.81 -3.99
CA LEU A 88 8.36 2.08 -3.70
C LEU A 88 8.23 0.87 -4.63
N LYS A 89 8.21 -0.32 -4.03
CA LYS A 89 8.06 -1.60 -4.72
C LYS A 89 6.92 -2.36 -4.11
N TRP A 90 6.02 -2.80 -4.97
CA TRP A 90 4.84 -3.57 -4.61
C TRP A 90 4.96 -4.96 -5.21
N ASP A 91 4.91 -5.97 -4.35
CA ASP A 91 4.91 -7.38 -4.75
C ASP A 91 3.58 -8.02 -4.37
N ILE A 92 2.89 -8.56 -5.37
CA ILE A 92 1.65 -9.31 -5.18
C ILE A 92 2.01 -10.78 -5.11
N VAL A 93 2.13 -11.29 -3.90
CA VAL A 93 2.43 -12.70 -3.66
C VAL A 93 1.14 -13.49 -3.46
N ARG A 94 0.99 -14.60 -4.19
CA ARG A 94 -0.09 -15.56 -3.94
C ARG A 94 0.27 -16.37 -2.70
N ALA A 95 -0.61 -16.35 -1.69
CA ALA A 95 -0.51 -17.19 -0.50
C ALA A 95 -0.97 -18.63 -0.79
#